data_AF-A0A448MM27-F1
#
_entry.id   AF-A0A448MM27-F1
#
_cell.length_a   1.000
_cell.length_b   1.000
_cell.length_c   1.000
_cell.angle_alpha   90.00
_cell.angle_beta   90.00
_cell.angle_gamma   90.00
#
_symmetry.space_group_name_H-M   'P 1'
#
loop_
_entity.id
_entity.type
_entity.pdbx_description
1 polymer ?
#
loop_
_entity_poly.entity_id
_entity_poly.type
_entity_poly.pdbx_seq_one_letter_code
_entity_poly.pdbx_strand_id
1 'polypeptide(L)' 'MISSEMPELLGTTDRILVMSNGRVAGIVETAKTSQEEILQLAAKYL' A
#
# COMPACT_ATOMS: atom_id res chain seq x y z
N MET A 1 -4.62 -12.86 -6.80
CA MET A 1 -3.19 -12.75 -7.16
C MET A 1 -2.43 -12.42 -5.88
N ILE A 2 -1.26 -13.01 -5.68
CA ILE A 2 -0.39 -12.72 -4.53
C ILE A 2 0.98 -12.38 -5.13
N SER A 3 1.50 -11.20 -4.81
CA SER A 3 2.82 -10.76 -5.23
C SER A 3 3.52 -10.05 -4.08
N SER A 4 4.85 -10.14 -4.04
CA SER A 4 5.72 -9.41 -3.13
C SER A 4 6.37 -8.19 -3.78
N GLU A 5 6.21 -8.02 -5.09
CA GLU A 5 6.83 -6.96 -5.86
C GLU A 5 5.90 -5.73 -5.91
N MET A 6 6.30 -4.62 -5.29
CA MET A 6 5.53 -3.37 -5.31
C MET A 6 5.15 -2.91 -6.73
N PRO A 7 6.04 -2.94 -7.74
CA PRO A 7 5.71 -2.50 -9.09
C PRO A 7 4.58 -3.33 -9.73
N GLU A 8 4.55 -4.64 -9.46
CA GLU A 8 3.50 -5.53 -9.98
C GLU A 8 2.16 -5.24 -9.30
N LEU A 9 2.16 -5.04 -7.98
CA LEU A 9 0.96 -4.65 -7.23
C LEU A 9 0.42 -3.30 -7.72
N LEU A 10 1.29 -2.32 -7.96
CA LEU A 10 0.92 -1.01 -8.48
C LEU A 10 0.39 -1.08 -9.92
N GLY A 11 0.84 -2.04 -10.73
CA GLY A 11 0.39 -2.21 -12.11
C GLY A 11 -0.93 -2.98 -12.27
N THR A 12 -1.34 -3.73 -11.25
CA THR A 12 -2.44 -4.71 -11.35
C THR A 12 -3.64 -4.42 -10.46
N THR A 13 -3.51 -3.52 -9.48
CA THR A 13 -4.57 -3.20 -8.52
C THR A 13 -5.16 -1.81 -8.74
N ASP A 14 -6.44 -1.64 -8.43
CA ASP A 14 -7.09 -0.31 -8.44
C ASP A 14 -6.89 0.44 -7.11
N ARG A 15 -6.83 -0.31 -6.00
CA ARG A 15 -6.72 0.22 -4.63
C ARG A 15 -5.86 -0.69 -3.76
N ILE A 16 -5.11 -0.09 -2.86
CA ILE A 16 -4.26 -0.78 -1.89
C ILE A 16 -4.68 -0.36 -0.48
N LEU A 17 -5.00 -1.35 0.37
CA LEU A 17 -5.18 -1.15 1.80
C LEU A 17 -3.85 -1.43 2.49
N VAL A 18 -3.37 -0.47 3.27
CA VAL A 18 -2.12 -0.60 4.02
C VAL A 18 -2.44 -0.80 5.50
N MET A 19 -1.84 -1.82 6.11
CA MET A 19 -1.92 -2.08 7.55
C MET A 19 -0.60 -1.75 8.22
N SER A 20 -0.68 -1.26 9.45
CA SER A 20 0.46 -1.01 10.32
C SER A 20 0.07 -1.37 11.76
N ASN A 21 0.89 -2.19 12.42
CA ASN A 21 0.70 -2.61 13.82
C ASN A 21 -0.73 -3.11 14.16
N GLY A 22 -1.28 -3.98 13.32
CA GLY A 22 -2.63 -4.54 13.48
C GLY A 22 -3.78 -3.58 13.19
N ARG A 23 -3.50 -2.35 12.72
CA ARG A 23 -4.49 -1.32 12.39
C ARG A 23 -4.44 -0.98 10.91
N VAL A 24 -5.57 -0.53 10.37
CA VAL A 24 -5.61 0.04 9.01
C VAL A 24 -4.96 1.42 9.04
N ALA A 25 -3.85 1.57 8.33
CA ALA A 25 -3.13 2.84 8.22
C ALA A 25 -3.78 3.80 7.22
N GLY A 26 -4.31 3.25 6.14
CA GLY A 26 -5.02 3.97 5.08
C GLY A 26 -5.40 3.06 3.91
N ILE A 27 -6.23 3.59 3.02
CA ILE A 27 -6.56 2.98 1.73
C ILE A 27 -6.22 4.01 0.66
N VAL A 28 -5.40 3.62 -0.30
CA VAL A 28 -4.93 4.48 -1.39
C VAL A 28 -5.42 3.95 -2.74
N GLU A 29 -5.63 4.88 -3.69
CA GLU A 29 -5.89 4.53 -5.08
C GLU A 29 -4.55 4.34 -5.79
N THR A 30 -4.36 3.18 -6.41
CA THR A 30 -3.08 2.80 -7.02
C THR A 30 -2.66 3.78 -8.11
N ALA A 31 -3.63 4.31 -8.87
CA ALA A 31 -3.39 5.30 -9.91
C ALA A 31 -2.87 6.67 -9.40
N LYS A 32 -3.01 6.96 -8.10
CA LYS A 32 -2.63 8.24 -7.49
C LYS A 32 -1.58 8.10 -6.40
N THR A 33 -1.26 6.87 -5.99
CA THR A 33 -0.35 6.62 -4.88
C THR A 33 1.08 6.38 -5.38
N SER A 34 2.05 6.57 -4.48
CA SER A 34 3.45 6.25 -4.73
C SER A 34 3.91 5.14 -3.79
N GLN A 35 5.01 4.48 -4.14
CA GLN A 35 5.65 3.49 -3.27
C GLN A 35 6.03 4.12 -1.91
N GLU A 36 6.46 5.37 -1.91
CA GLU A 36 6.85 6.08 -0.69
C GLU A 36 5.67 6.36 0.23
N GLU A 37 4.51 6.72 -0.33
CA GLU A 37 3.27 6.89 0.45
C GLU A 37 2.83 5.57 1.10
N ILE A 38 2.93 4.44 0.39
CA ILE A 38 2.62 3.12 0.93
C ILE A 38 3.55 2.76 2.10
N LEU A 39 4.85 3.02 1.95
CA LEU A 39 5.84 2.77 3.01
C LEU A 39 5.60 3.67 4.24
N GLN A 40 5.27 4.94 4.03
CA GLN A 40 4.87 5.87 5.08
C GLN A 40 3.64 5.33 5.85
N LEU A 41 2.62 4.85 5.14
CA LEU A 41 1.44 4.24 5.74
C LEU A 41 1.79 2.96 6.52
N ALA A 42 2.67 2.12 5.98
CA ALA A 42 3.11 0.90 6.66
C ALA A 42 3.87 1.19 7.97
N ALA A 43 4.59 2.31 8.03
CA ALA A 43 5.31 2.78 9.21
C ALA A 43 4.49 3.65 10.18
N LYS A 44 3.24 3.99 9.83
CA LYS A 44 2.43 4.99 10.54
C LYS A 44 2.17 4.70 12.02
N TYR A 45 2.11 3.42 12.42
CA TYR A 45 1.84 3.00 13.81
C TYR A 45 2.97 2.16 14.41
N LEU A 46 4.20 2.28 13.88
CA LEU A 46 5.39 1.78 14.55
C LEU A 46 5.62 2.48 15.89
#